data_AF-A0AAN7Q0D1-F1
#
_entry.id   AF-A0AAN7Q0D1-F1
#
_cell.length_a   1.000
_cell.length_b   1.000
_cell.length_c   1.000
_cell.angle_alpha   90.00
_cell.angle_beta   90.00
_cell.angle_gamma   90.00
#
_symmetry.space_group_name_H-M   'P 1'
#
loop_
_entity.id
_entity.type
_entity.pdbx_description
1 polymer ?
#
loop_
_entity_poly.entity_id
_entity_poly.type
_entity_poly.pdbx_seq_one_letter_code
_entity_poly.pdbx_strand_id
1 'polypeptide(L)'
;MCDVCVSYKEKNIIETEYNAHIKRKDRAKTEKQHDKDKGQAGEVTLLTIDLEAVKVCPYLTASTLYFKTKLNCHNYTVYNLVTQHATCYWFDETASNLTASTFVNFLLYNLVHHCLPNKLPIIMFSGDCTYQNRNNIMSNALSAFCV
;
A
#
# COMPACT_ATOMS: atom_id res chain seq x y z
N MET A 1 -5.10 -2.91 13.55
CA MET A 1 -4.67 -2.57 14.93
C MET A 1 -3.18 -2.22 14.84
N CYS A 2 -2.71 -1.14 15.46
CA CYS A 2 -1.30 -0.71 15.33
C CYS A 2 -0.46 -1.28 16.48
N ASP A 3 0.58 -2.05 16.16
CA ASP A 3 1.38 -2.79 17.14
C ASP A 3 1.96 -1.88 18.24
N VAL A 4 2.50 -0.71 17.88
CA VAL A 4 3.03 0.26 18.86
C VAL A 4 1.94 0.75 19.82
N CYS A 5 0.74 1.02 19.32
CA CYS A 5 -0.38 1.42 20.18
C CYS A 5 -0.82 0.29 21.13
N VAL A 6 -0.80 -0.96 20.65
CA VAL A 6 -1.12 -2.13 21.47
C VAL A 6 -0.05 -2.32 22.52
N SER A 7 1.22 -2.31 22.14
CA SER A 7 2.34 -2.46 23.06
C SER A 7 2.33 -1.40 24.15
N TYR A 8 1.95 -0.15 23.85
CA TYR A 8 1.79 0.87 24.90
C TYR A 8 0.63 0.56 25.84
N LYS A 9 -0.53 0.14 25.30
CA LYS A 9 -1.70 -0.25 26.10
C LYS A 9 -1.38 -1.41 27.04
N GLU A 10 -0.62 -2.38 26.55
CA GLU A 10 -0.14 -3.55 27.32
C GLU A 10 1.11 -3.23 28.17
N LYS A 11 1.55 -1.96 28.22
CA LYS A 11 2.69 -1.46 29.01
C LYS A 11 4.05 -2.08 28.65
N ASN A 12 4.19 -2.54 27.41
CA ASN A 12 5.42 -3.12 26.85
C ASN A 12 6.40 -2.07 26.32
N ILE A 13 5.98 -0.81 26.16
CA ILE A 13 6.84 0.29 25.71
C ILE A 13 6.64 1.53 26.57
N ILE A 14 7.64 2.41 26.59
CA ILE A 14 7.63 3.64 27.36
C ILE A 14 6.84 4.75 26.67
N GLU A 15 6.36 5.70 27.45
CA GLU A 15 5.52 6.81 26.96
C GLU A 15 6.24 7.69 25.93
N THR A 16 7.57 7.86 26.04
CA THR A 16 8.35 8.65 25.08
C THR A 16 8.33 8.04 23.68
N GLU A 17 8.46 6.71 23.57
CA GLU A 17 8.37 5.97 22.31
C GLU A 17 6.97 6.06 21.71
N TYR A 18 5.94 5.91 22.54
CA TYR A 18 4.55 6.06 22.14
C TYR A 18 4.25 7.48 21.63
N ASN A 19 4.68 8.51 22.35
CA ASN A 19 4.50 9.91 21.96
C ASN A 19 5.24 10.23 20.65
N ALA A 20 6.43 9.68 20.45
CA ALA A 20 7.15 9.80 19.17
C ALA A 20 6.43 9.10 18.01
N HIS A 21 5.77 7.96 18.27
CA HIS A 21 4.90 7.29 17.28
C HIS A 21 3.67 8.14 16.94
N ILE A 22 2.96 8.66 17.94
CA ILE A 22 1.76 9.48 17.72
C ILE A 22 2.10 10.76 16.94
N LYS A 23 3.19 11.46 17.29
CA LYS A 23 3.67 12.63 16.53
C LYS A 23 3.91 12.30 15.05
N ARG A 24 4.57 11.18 14.74
CA ARG A 24 4.81 10.74 13.35
C ARG A 24 3.51 10.41 12.62
N LYS A 25 2.59 9.73 13.30
CA LYS A 25 1.28 9.36 12.77
C LYS A 25 0.43 10.58 12.43
N ASP A 26 0.40 11.57 13.32
CA ASP A 26 -0.40 12.79 13.11
C ASP A 26 0.22 13.69 12.04
N ARG A 27 1.56 13.74 11.96
CA ARG A 27 2.26 14.38 10.84
C ARG A 27 1.86 13.76 9.50
N ALA A 28 1.94 12.44 9.37
CA ALA A 28 1.58 11.74 8.13
C ALA A 28 0.10 11.95 7.74
N LYS A 29 -0.81 12.02 8.72
CA LYS A 29 -2.22 12.36 8.47
C LYS A 29 -2.40 13.78 7.97
N THR A 30 -1.68 14.73 8.56
CA THR A 30 -1.73 16.14 8.18
C THR A 30 -1.20 16.35 6.76
N GLU A 31 -0.05 15.75 6.44
CA GLU A 31 0.53 15.72 5.08
C GLU A 31 -0.47 15.13 4.08
N LYS A 32 -1.05 13.96 4.40
CA LYS A 32 -2.05 13.32 3.53
C LYS A 32 -3.30 14.17 3.34
N GLN A 33 -3.74 14.92 4.37
CA GLN A 33 -4.90 15.78 4.23
C GLN A 33 -4.61 16.97 3.32
N HIS A 34 -3.47 17.62 3.49
CA HIS A 34 -3.04 18.70 2.62
C HIS A 34 -2.92 18.24 1.15
N ASP A 35 -2.36 17.05 0.91
CA ASP A 35 -2.23 16.53 -0.45
C ASP A 35 -3.58 16.09 -1.05
N LYS A 36 -4.56 15.72 -0.21
CA LYS A 36 -5.95 15.52 -0.67
C LYS A 36 -6.55 16.83 -1.15
N ASP A 37 -6.33 17.92 -0.42
CA ASP A 37 -6.87 19.24 -0.79
C ASP A 37 -6.28 19.68 -2.14
N LYS A 38 -4.97 19.47 -2.35
CA LYS A 38 -4.31 19.66 -3.66
C LYS A 38 -4.86 18.77 -4.76
N GLY A 39 -5.12 17.49 -4.44
CA GLY A 39 -5.73 16.56 -5.37
C GLY A 39 -7.13 17.00 -5.81
N GLN A 40 -7.94 17.51 -4.88
CA GLN A 40 -9.27 18.07 -5.17
C GLN A 40 -9.20 19.35 -6.00
N ALA A 41 -8.17 20.16 -5.81
CA ALA A 41 -7.89 21.33 -6.64
C ALA A 41 -7.38 20.97 -8.06
N GLY A 42 -7.10 19.68 -8.33
CA GLY A 42 -6.59 19.22 -9.63
C GLY A 42 -5.10 19.47 -9.85
N GLU A 43 -4.34 19.77 -8.78
CA GLU A 43 -2.91 20.06 -8.87
C GLU A 43 -2.05 18.80 -8.93
N VAL A 44 -2.51 17.71 -8.32
CA VAL A 44 -1.75 16.45 -8.20
C VAL A 44 -2.64 15.24 -8.40
N THR A 45 -2.05 14.15 -8.89
CA THR A 45 -2.66 12.82 -8.83
C THR A 45 -2.29 12.16 -7.51
N LEU A 46 -3.28 11.93 -6.65
CA LEU A 46 -3.07 11.37 -5.32
C LEU A 46 -3.48 9.89 -5.27
N LEU A 47 -2.50 9.02 -5.01
CA LEU A 47 -2.70 7.57 -4.94
C LEU A 47 -2.47 7.04 -3.52
N THR A 48 -3.26 6.05 -3.14
CA THR A 48 -2.99 5.17 -2.01
C THR A 48 -2.81 3.75 -2.49
N ILE A 49 -1.79 3.10 -1.96
CA ILE A 49 -1.33 1.78 -2.39
C ILE A 49 -1.29 0.88 -1.16
N ASP A 50 -1.88 -0.30 -1.27
CA ASP A 50 -1.88 -1.29 -0.19
C ASP A 50 -1.83 -2.72 -0.73
N LEU A 51 -1.23 -3.63 0.03
CA LEU A 51 -1.37 -5.07 -0.18
C LEU A 51 -2.31 -5.57 0.90
N GLU A 52 -3.50 -5.97 0.49
CA GLU A 52 -4.52 -6.39 1.42
C GLU A 52 -4.14 -7.69 2.11
N ALA A 53 -4.85 -7.98 3.22
CA ALA A 53 -4.68 -9.22 3.96
C ALA A 53 -4.87 -10.43 3.03
N VAL A 54 -3.88 -11.33 3.06
CA VAL A 54 -3.85 -12.55 2.25
C VAL A 54 -5.17 -13.33 2.37
N LYS A 55 -5.70 -13.73 1.23
CA LYS A 55 -6.86 -14.61 1.14
C LYS A 55 -6.37 -16.02 0.83
N VAL A 56 -7.16 -17.01 1.21
CA VAL A 56 -6.86 -18.41 0.91
C VAL A 56 -7.93 -18.97 -0.04
N CYS A 57 -7.49 -19.74 -1.02
CA CYS A 57 -8.38 -20.39 -1.99
C CYS A 57 -8.16 -21.92 -1.99
N PRO A 58 -9.22 -22.74 -1.83
CA PRO A 58 -10.61 -22.34 -1.60
C PRO A 58 -10.86 -21.82 -0.18
N TYR A 59 -11.76 -20.84 -0.05
CA TYR A 59 -12.26 -20.38 1.26
C TYR A 59 -13.45 -21.22 1.69
N LEU A 60 -13.27 -22.01 2.75
CA LEU A 60 -14.31 -22.86 3.33
C LEU A 60 -14.14 -22.89 4.85
N THR A 61 -15.26 -22.91 5.58
CA THR A 61 -15.29 -22.94 7.06
C THR A 61 -15.24 -24.35 7.64
N ALA A 62 -15.18 -25.38 6.79
CA ALA A 62 -15.12 -26.77 7.22
C ALA A 62 -13.79 -27.10 7.90
N SER A 63 -13.84 -27.76 9.05
CA SER A 63 -12.64 -28.16 9.82
C SER A 63 -11.70 -29.09 9.03
N THR A 64 -12.23 -29.88 8.10
CA THR A 64 -11.46 -30.76 7.22
C THR A 64 -10.46 -30.02 6.35
N LEU A 65 -10.70 -28.73 6.04
CA LEU A 65 -9.75 -27.91 5.29
C LEU A 65 -8.52 -27.51 6.08
N TYR A 66 -8.50 -27.67 7.40
CA TYR A 66 -7.31 -27.37 8.19
C TYR A 66 -6.10 -28.20 7.70
N PHE A 67 -6.34 -29.43 7.24
CA PHE A 67 -5.31 -30.35 6.76
C PHE A 67 -5.13 -30.33 5.23
N LYS A 68 -5.78 -29.40 4.52
CA LYS A 68 -5.67 -29.30 3.06
C LYS A 68 -4.80 -28.11 2.69
N THR A 69 -3.99 -28.29 1.64
CA THR A 69 -3.24 -27.21 1.02
C THR A 69 -4.19 -26.16 0.49
N LYS A 70 -3.87 -24.89 0.74
CA LYS A 70 -4.64 -23.73 0.28
C LYS A 70 -3.68 -22.84 -0.50
N LEU A 71 -4.17 -22.29 -1.60
CA LEU A 71 -3.42 -21.28 -2.34
C LEU A 71 -3.53 -19.95 -1.61
N ASN A 72 -2.39 -19.28 -1.44
CA ASN A 72 -2.36 -17.90 -1.00
C ASN A 72 -2.69 -17.00 -2.17
N CYS A 73 -3.78 -16.25 -2.04
CA CYS A 73 -4.22 -15.24 -3.00
C CYS A 73 -3.96 -13.85 -2.42
N HIS A 74 -3.22 -13.06 -3.16
CA HIS A 74 -2.85 -11.70 -2.83
C HIS A 74 -3.68 -10.72 -3.64
N ASN A 75 -4.01 -9.58 -3.03
CA ASN A 75 -4.67 -8.46 -3.70
C ASN A 75 -3.87 -7.19 -3.45
N TYR A 76 -3.18 -6.72 -4.49
CA TYR A 76 -2.49 -5.45 -4.46
C TYR A 76 -3.40 -4.38 -5.06
N THR A 77 -3.70 -3.34 -4.28
CA THR A 77 -4.70 -2.33 -4.66
C THR A 77 -4.02 -0.98 -4.86
N VAL A 78 -4.27 -0.36 -6.02
CA VAL A 78 -3.92 1.05 -6.30
C VAL A 78 -5.22 1.85 -6.38
N TYR A 79 -5.35 2.84 -5.52
CA TYR A 79 -6.57 3.63 -5.38
C TYR A 79 -6.28 5.13 -5.55
N ASN A 80 -7.00 5.78 -6.45
CA ASN A 80 -6.95 7.22 -6.63
C ASN A 80 -7.94 7.90 -5.68
N LEU A 81 -7.41 8.72 -4.76
CA LEU A 81 -8.19 9.36 -3.71
C LEU A 81 -9.18 10.42 -4.22
N VAL A 82 -8.91 11.01 -5.39
CA VAL A 82 -9.73 12.08 -5.97
C VAL A 82 -10.82 11.47 -6.84
N THR A 83 -10.45 10.61 -7.78
CA THR A 83 -11.40 10.02 -8.74
C THR A 83 -12.17 8.84 -8.16
N GLN A 84 -11.78 8.34 -6.98
CA GLN A 84 -12.32 7.13 -6.35
C GLN A 84 -12.12 5.86 -7.20
N HIS A 85 -11.27 5.91 -8.22
CA HIS A 85 -10.97 4.75 -9.06
C HIS A 85 -10.01 3.79 -8.33
N ALA A 86 -10.37 2.52 -8.27
CA ALA A 86 -9.59 1.46 -7.67
C ALA A 86 -9.18 0.42 -8.73
N THR A 87 -7.93 0.00 -8.72
CA THR A 87 -7.44 -1.14 -9.50
C THR A 87 -6.91 -2.20 -8.56
N CYS A 88 -7.50 -3.39 -8.62
CA CYS A 88 -7.16 -4.54 -7.77
C CYS A 88 -6.41 -5.59 -8.59
N TYR A 89 -5.15 -5.86 -8.23
CA TYR A 89 -4.30 -6.85 -8.85
C TYR A 89 -4.30 -8.13 -8.02
N TRP A 90 -5.12 -9.09 -8.46
CA TRP A 90 -5.21 -10.41 -7.84
C TRP A 90 -4.20 -11.37 -8.45
N PHE A 91 -3.43 -12.04 -7.61
CA PHE A 91 -2.50 -13.10 -8.03
C PHE A 91 -2.31 -14.10 -6.90
N ASP A 92 -2.06 -15.35 -7.26
CA ASP A 92 -1.66 -16.38 -6.32
C ASP A 92 -0.17 -16.72 -6.47
N GLU A 93 0.31 -17.57 -5.58
CA GLU A 93 1.70 -18.04 -5.53
C GLU A 93 2.19 -18.79 -6.78
N THR A 94 1.29 -19.23 -7.67
CA THR A 94 1.64 -19.84 -8.97
C THR A 94 1.82 -18.81 -10.07
N ALA A 95 1.16 -17.65 -9.96
CA ALA A 95 1.20 -16.60 -10.96
C ALA A 95 2.33 -15.59 -10.72
N SER A 96 2.65 -15.32 -9.45
CA SER A 96 3.72 -14.39 -9.10
C SER A 96 4.27 -14.61 -7.69
N ASN A 97 5.35 -13.90 -7.37
CA ASN A 97 5.98 -13.91 -6.06
C ASN A 97 5.82 -12.58 -5.33
N LEU A 98 6.10 -12.58 -4.03
CA LEU A 98 6.06 -11.38 -3.17
C LEU A 98 7.42 -10.65 -3.17
N THR A 99 7.92 -10.27 -4.34
CA THR A 99 9.14 -9.46 -4.48
C THR A 99 8.82 -8.04 -4.88
N ALA A 100 9.75 -7.11 -4.60
CA ALA A 100 9.58 -5.70 -4.97
C ALA A 100 9.33 -5.51 -6.47
N SER A 101 9.99 -6.29 -7.34
CA SER A 101 9.81 -6.23 -8.80
C SER A 101 8.38 -6.53 -9.24
N THR A 102 7.69 -7.47 -8.56
CA THR A 102 6.27 -7.77 -8.82
C THR A 102 5.40 -6.55 -8.57
N PHE A 103 5.56 -5.90 -7.41
CA PHE A 103 4.78 -4.72 -7.05
C PHE A 103 5.10 -3.52 -7.96
N VAL A 104 6.38 -3.36 -8.32
CA VAL A 104 6.79 -2.35 -9.31
C VAL A 104 6.06 -2.56 -10.64
N ASN A 105 6.00 -3.79 -11.16
CA ASN A 105 5.32 -4.04 -12.43
C ASN A 105 3.84 -3.65 -12.39
N PHE A 106 3.11 -4.02 -11.33
CA PHE A 106 1.71 -3.62 -11.16
C PHE A 106 1.56 -2.10 -11.07
N LEU A 107 2.42 -1.45 -10.29
CA LEU A 107 2.38 0.00 -10.13
C LEU A 107 2.69 0.72 -11.45
N LEU A 108 3.76 0.35 -12.15
CA LEU A 108 4.14 0.97 -13.43
C LEU A 108 3.04 0.82 -14.47
N TYR A 109 2.43 -0.37 -14.55
CA TYR A 109 1.27 -0.59 -15.41
C TYR A 109 0.14 0.38 -15.06
N ASN A 110 -0.19 0.52 -13.78
CA ASN A 110 -1.21 1.46 -13.33
C ASN A 110 -0.88 2.92 -13.71
N LEU A 111 0.35 3.35 -13.45
CA LEU A 111 0.80 4.73 -13.71
C LEU A 111 0.71 5.07 -15.20
N VAL A 112 1.20 4.17 -16.07
CA VAL A 112 1.18 4.37 -17.52
C VAL A 112 -0.24 4.48 -18.06
N HIS A 113 -1.16 3.63 -17.60
CA HIS A 113 -2.51 3.58 -18.13
C HIS A 113 -3.47 4.60 -17.51
N HIS A 114 -3.24 5.03 -16.27
CA HIS A 114 -4.22 5.85 -15.53
C HIS A 114 -3.71 7.20 -15.03
N CYS A 115 -2.39 7.43 -14.95
CA CYS A 115 -1.84 8.64 -14.32
C CYS A 115 -1.06 9.52 -15.30
N LEU A 116 -0.13 8.94 -16.06
CA LEU A 116 0.74 9.69 -16.98
C LEU A 116 0.00 10.50 -18.06
N PRO A 117 -1.16 10.08 -18.60
CA PRO A 117 -1.91 10.90 -19.55
C PRO A 117 -2.30 12.28 -19.01
N ASN A 118 -2.46 12.43 -17.69
CA ASN A 118 -2.87 13.69 -17.06
C ASN A 118 -1.71 14.68 -16.86
N LYS A 119 -0.45 14.23 -17.00
CA LYS A 119 0.77 15.03 -16.83
C LYS A 119 0.84 15.85 -15.52
N LEU A 120 0.16 15.39 -14.47
CA LEU A 120 0.21 15.99 -13.14
C LEU A 120 1.30 15.32 -12.29
N PRO A 121 1.90 16.04 -11.32
CA PRO A 121 2.72 15.43 -10.29
C PRO A 121 1.93 14.32 -9.57
N ILE A 122 2.59 13.18 -9.33
CA ILE A 122 1.98 12.01 -8.69
C ILE A 122 2.50 11.91 -7.26
N ILE A 123 1.59 11.87 -6.29
CA ILE A 123 1.90 11.64 -4.88
C ILE A 123 1.34 10.28 -4.48
N MET A 124 2.17 9.44 -3.87
CA MET A 124 1.81 8.08 -3.48
C MET A 124 1.95 7.89 -1.98
N PHE A 125 0.91 7.37 -1.35
CA PHE A 125 0.93 6.93 0.04
C PHE A 125 0.83 5.41 0.10
N SER A 126 1.77 4.76 0.79
CA SER A 126 1.79 3.31 1.02
C SER A 126 2.04 3.01 2.50
N GLY A 127 1.49 1.90 2.99
CA GLY A 127 1.70 1.40 4.35
C GLY A 127 3.14 0.88 4.57
N ASP A 128 3.46 0.36 5.76
CA ASP A 128 4.83 -0.09 6.10
C ASP A 128 5.15 -1.49 5.54
N CYS A 129 5.05 -1.67 4.22
CA CYS A 129 5.45 -2.88 3.51
C CYS A 129 6.69 -2.61 2.65
N THR A 130 7.83 -3.18 3.05
CA THR A 130 9.14 -2.95 2.40
C THR A 130 9.21 -3.43 0.95
N TYR A 131 8.32 -4.33 0.53
CA TYR A 131 8.24 -4.71 -0.88
C TYR A 131 7.56 -3.63 -1.74
N GLN A 132 6.66 -2.83 -1.15
CA GLN A 132 5.94 -1.76 -1.84
C GLN A 132 6.67 -0.41 -1.78
N ASN A 133 7.49 -0.18 -0.77
CA ASN A 133 8.23 1.06 -0.58
C ASN A 133 9.54 0.85 0.19
N ARG A 134 10.33 1.91 0.39
CA ARG A 134 11.60 1.86 1.15
C ARG A 134 12.59 0.81 0.64
N ASN A 135 12.55 0.53 -0.66
CA ASN A 135 13.51 -0.35 -1.33
C ASN A 135 14.04 0.31 -2.61
N ASN A 136 15.26 -0.08 -3.01
CA ASN A 136 15.95 0.48 -4.16
C ASN A 136 15.28 0.12 -5.50
N ILE A 137 14.64 -1.04 -5.61
CA ILE A 137 13.96 -1.47 -6.84
C ILE A 137 12.80 -0.51 -7.17
N MET A 138 11.94 -0.22 -6.19
CA MET A 138 10.84 0.74 -6.32
C MET A 138 11.36 2.15 -6.60
N SER A 139 12.38 2.60 -5.86
CA SER A 139 12.95 3.94 -6.06
C SER A 139 13.56 4.11 -7.46
N ASN A 140 14.31 3.12 -7.93
CA ASN A 140 14.95 3.15 -9.25
C ASN A 140 13.89 3.12 -10.37
N ALA A 141 12.87 2.27 -10.24
CA ALA A 141 11.80 2.20 -11.22
C ALA A 141 11.03 3.53 -11.36
N LEU A 142 10.71 4.17 -10.24
CA LEU A 142 10.01 5.45 -10.23
C LEU A 142 10.89 6.60 -10.73
N SER A 143 12.21 6.53 -10.53
CA SER A 143 13.14 7.57 -11.01
C SER A 143 13.09 7.77 -12.54
N ALA A 144 12.75 6.72 -13.29
CA ALA A 144 12.57 6.80 -14.75
C ALA A 144 11.38 7.68 -15.17
N PHE A 145 10.48 8.02 -14.24
CA PHE A 145 9.31 8.87 -14.44
C PHE A 145 9.43 10.23 -13.76
N CYS A 146 10.54 10.48 -13.05
CA CYS A 146 10.85 11.79 -12.50
C CYS A 146 11.47 12.65 -13.60
N VAL A 147 10.86 13.82 -13.86
CA VAL A 147 11.41 14.87 -14.74
C VAL A 147 12.16 15.89 -13.89
#